data_AF-A0AA35YUW8-F1
#
_entry.id   AF-A0AA35YUW8-F1
#
_cell.length_a   1.000
_cell.length_b   1.000
_cell.length_c   1.000
_cell.angle_alpha   90.00
_cell.angle_beta   90.00
_cell.angle_gamma   90.00
#
_symmetry.space_group_name_H-M   'P 1'
#
loop_
_entity.id
_entity.type
_entity.pdbx_description
1 polymer ?
#
loop_
_entity_poly.entity_id
_entity_poly.type
_entity_poly.pdbx_seq_one_letter_code
_entity_poly.pdbx_strand_id
1 'polypeptide(L)'
;MARFRNKKKVVFVKPAKKQPQQNVDHVTGDKIPRSFVFSRLKLPGSLKQLQADLRKMMLPYTALNLKEKKRNNLKDFLNVAGPMGVTHFLMLSKTGSSPYLRVARTPQGPTLTFKIQEYSLAVDIANSQLRPRVPKDLFKNSPLIVLSGFGTGEQHLKLTTIMFQNIFPAIDIKTVKLSSCQRIVLLNYNKETKLIDFRHYSIRLQPVGVSRRIRKFVQNHQVPDLRSLQDVSDFVTKAGYGSESEGDEEAATVSLASDVGRVNKASTKSAVKLQEIGPRMTLQLIKIEDGLCSGTVIFSEYGNSEEKKEESEEGSEGDAEEGSEHEDE
;
A
#
# COMPACT_ATOMS: atom_id res chain seq x y z
N MET A 1 71.88 -18.99 25.96
CA MET A 1 71.39 -18.90 24.57
C MET A 1 69.86 -18.87 24.58
N ALA A 2 69.25 -17.69 24.44
CA ALA A 2 67.79 -17.53 24.46
C ALA A 2 67.26 -17.45 23.02
N ARG A 3 66.38 -18.39 22.63
CA ARG A 3 65.74 -18.44 21.32
C ARG A 3 64.65 -17.37 21.22
N PHE A 4 64.90 -16.32 20.44
CA PHE A 4 63.89 -15.32 20.06
C PHE A 4 62.90 -15.93 19.04
N ARG A 5 61.63 -16.02 19.43
CA ARG A 5 60.53 -16.47 18.57
C ARG A 5 59.87 -15.25 17.93
N ASN A 6 60.19 -14.96 16.66
CA ASN A 6 59.57 -13.90 15.88
C ASN A 6 58.08 -14.21 15.62
N LYS A 7 57.16 -13.52 16.30
CA LYS A 7 55.74 -13.51 15.96
C LYS A 7 55.51 -12.49 14.83
N LYS A 8 55.31 -12.99 13.60
CA LYS A 8 54.82 -12.17 12.48
C LYS A 8 53.45 -11.61 12.83
N LYS A 9 53.32 -10.28 12.92
CA LYS A 9 52.03 -9.58 12.99
C LYS A 9 51.34 -9.71 11.63
N VAL A 10 50.25 -10.49 11.58
CA VAL A 10 49.36 -10.53 10.43
C VAL A 10 48.49 -9.28 10.48
N VAL A 11 48.65 -8.40 9.49
CA VAL A 11 47.81 -7.20 9.33
C VAL A 11 46.40 -7.66 8.93
N PHE A 12 45.43 -7.47 9.83
CA PHE A 12 44.04 -7.77 9.58
C PHE A 12 43.44 -6.66 8.69
N VAL A 13 43.51 -6.84 7.37
CA VAL A 13 42.85 -5.96 6.41
C VAL A 13 41.34 -6.21 6.52
N LYS A 14 40.58 -5.20 6.98
CA LYS A 14 39.12 -5.25 7.00
C LYS A 14 38.62 -5.48 5.56
N PRO A 15 37.75 -6.47 5.30
CA PRO A 15 37.19 -6.63 3.96
C PRO A 15 36.39 -5.39 3.60
N ALA A 16 36.68 -4.82 2.43
CA ALA A 16 35.95 -3.69 1.88
C ALA A 16 34.46 -4.03 1.85
N LYS A 17 33.63 -3.17 2.46
CA LYS A 17 32.17 -3.25 2.35
C LYS A 17 31.82 -3.14 0.87
N LYS A 18 31.44 -4.26 0.25
CA LYS A 18 30.72 -4.25 -1.03
C LYS A 18 29.51 -3.35 -0.83
N GLN A 19 29.49 -2.21 -1.52
CA GLN A 19 28.28 -1.41 -1.64
C GLN A 19 27.17 -2.35 -2.16
N PRO A 20 25.96 -2.33 -1.57
CA PRO A 20 24.87 -3.12 -2.11
C PRO A 20 24.64 -2.66 -3.55
N GLN A 21 24.80 -3.58 -4.51
CA GLN A 21 24.47 -3.36 -5.90
C GLN A 21 23.08 -2.72 -5.97
N GLN A 22 23.00 -1.58 -6.65
CA GLN A 22 21.71 -0.96 -6.95
C GLN A 22 20.93 -1.99 -7.76
N ASN A 23 19.86 -2.51 -7.18
CA ASN A 23 18.97 -3.44 -7.85
C ASN A 23 18.13 -2.59 -8.81
N VAL A 24 18.68 -2.37 -10.01
CA VAL A 24 18.03 -1.70 -11.13
C VAL A 24 17.11 -2.73 -11.77
N ASP A 25 15.90 -2.35 -12.20
CA ASP A 25 15.09 -3.26 -12.99
C ASP A 25 15.87 -3.62 -14.26
N HIS A 26 16.16 -4.91 -14.46
CA HIS A 26 16.94 -5.40 -15.60
C HIS A 26 16.26 -5.12 -16.96
N VAL A 27 15.01 -4.64 -16.94
CA VAL A 27 14.15 -4.42 -18.12
C VAL A 27 14.06 -2.94 -18.50
N THR A 28 13.96 -2.03 -17.51
CA THR A 28 13.67 -0.61 -17.78
C THR A 28 14.91 0.28 -17.62
N GLY A 29 15.96 -0.18 -16.92
CA GLY A 29 17.13 0.67 -16.59
C GLY A 29 16.83 1.76 -15.56
N ASP A 30 15.56 1.93 -15.19
CA ASP A 30 15.10 2.87 -14.19
C ASP A 30 15.25 2.31 -12.77
N LYS A 31 15.47 3.25 -11.84
CA LYS A 31 15.65 2.95 -10.43
C LYS A 31 14.31 2.55 -9.82
N ILE A 32 14.18 1.28 -9.42
CA ILE A 32 12.98 0.76 -8.75
C ILE A 32 12.56 1.70 -7.62
N PRO A 33 11.30 2.18 -7.60
CA PRO A 33 10.84 3.03 -6.53
C PRO A 33 10.82 2.23 -5.22
N ARG A 34 11.60 2.69 -4.24
CA ARG A 34 11.64 2.14 -2.89
C ARG A 34 10.92 3.07 -1.95
N SER A 35 10.18 2.51 -1.00
CA SER A 35 9.40 3.29 -0.06
C SER A 35 9.83 3.06 1.39
N PHE A 36 9.73 4.11 2.21
CA PHE A 36 9.78 3.99 3.66
C PHE A 36 8.44 4.35 4.25
N VAL A 37 7.90 3.44 5.06
CA VAL A 37 6.71 3.67 5.86
C VAL A 37 7.14 3.85 7.31
N PHE A 38 6.92 5.02 7.88
CA PHE A 38 7.29 5.32 9.27
C PHE A 38 6.28 6.25 9.93
N SER A 39 6.35 6.34 11.25
CA SER A 39 5.54 7.28 12.02
C SER A 39 6.29 8.56 12.36
N ARG A 40 5.56 9.67 12.31
CA ARG A 40 5.94 10.95 12.90
C ARG A 40 5.21 11.05 14.23
N LEU A 41 5.94 11.41 15.29
CA LEU A 41 5.41 11.56 16.66
C LEU A 41 4.96 10.23 17.28
N LYS A 42 4.46 10.28 18.51
CA LYS A 42 3.99 9.11 19.25
C LYS A 42 2.65 8.64 18.69
N LEU A 43 2.62 7.47 18.06
CA LEU A 43 1.39 6.83 17.62
C LEU A 43 0.76 5.91 18.69
N PRO A 44 -0.58 5.85 18.77
CA PRO A 44 -1.31 4.84 19.52
C PRO A 44 -1.12 3.44 18.92
N GLY A 45 -1.44 2.40 19.70
CA GLY A 45 -1.22 0.99 19.32
C GLY A 45 -1.89 0.61 17.99
N SER A 46 -3.13 1.04 17.76
CA SER A 46 -3.88 0.75 16.53
C SER A 46 -3.20 1.34 15.29
N LEU A 47 -2.73 2.59 15.35
CA LEU A 47 -2.03 3.22 14.24
C LEU A 47 -0.64 2.61 13.98
N LYS A 48 0.01 2.04 15.01
CA LYS A 48 1.22 1.24 14.81
C LYS A 48 0.95 -0.08 14.10
N GLN A 49 -0.21 -0.70 14.34
CA GLN A 49 -0.64 -1.88 13.58
C GLN A 49 -0.95 -1.49 12.13
N LEU A 50 -1.65 -0.38 11.91
CA LEU A 50 -1.88 0.17 10.57
C LEU A 50 -0.57 0.45 9.83
N GLN A 51 0.43 1.03 10.52
CA GLN A 51 1.77 1.22 9.97
C GLN A 51 2.43 -0.10 9.55
N ALA A 52 2.30 -1.15 10.37
CA ALA A 52 2.83 -2.48 10.04
C ALA A 52 2.10 -3.09 8.84
N ASP A 53 0.80 -2.85 8.70
CA ASP A 53 0.01 -3.33 7.56
C ASP A 53 0.35 -2.57 6.27
N LEU A 54 0.55 -1.25 6.33
CA LEU A 54 1.07 -0.45 5.22
C LEU A 54 2.47 -0.93 4.78
N ARG A 55 3.35 -1.28 5.74
CA ARG A 55 4.66 -1.86 5.42
C ARG A 55 4.55 -3.18 4.65
N LYS A 56 3.64 -4.06 5.07
CA LYS A 56 3.40 -5.35 4.39
C LYS A 56 2.85 -5.13 2.98
N MET A 57 1.90 -4.21 2.82
CA MET A 57 1.33 -3.88 1.53
C MET A 57 2.40 -3.38 0.54
N MET A 58 3.34 -2.56 1.01
CA MET A 58 4.40 -1.99 0.17
C MET A 58 5.60 -2.92 -0.09
N LEU A 59 5.56 -4.19 0.32
CA LEU A 59 6.60 -5.18 -0.02
C LEU A 59 6.63 -5.45 -1.54
N PRO A 60 7.79 -5.84 -2.12
CA PRO A 60 9.08 -6.13 -1.48
C PRO A 60 9.97 -4.89 -1.28
N TYR A 61 9.67 -3.77 -1.93
CA TYR A 61 10.56 -2.59 -2.02
C TYR A 61 10.50 -1.65 -0.82
N THR A 62 10.20 -2.21 0.36
CA THR A 62 9.97 -1.45 1.59
C THR A 62 10.68 -2.11 2.77
N ALA A 63 11.25 -1.29 3.64
CA ALA A 63 11.94 -1.77 4.83
C ALA A 63 10.94 -2.20 5.93
N LEU A 64 10.66 -3.50 6.02
CA LEU A 64 9.77 -4.06 7.05
C LEU A 64 10.32 -3.84 8.48
N ASN A 65 11.63 -4.03 8.65
CA ASN A 65 12.31 -4.00 9.95
C ASN A 65 12.84 -2.60 10.33
N LEU A 66 12.37 -1.53 9.68
CA LEU A 66 12.72 -0.17 10.06
C LEU A 66 12.17 0.12 11.46
N LYS A 67 13.08 0.30 12.43
CA LYS A 67 12.73 0.62 13.83
C LYS A 67 12.86 2.11 14.07
N GLU A 68 11.72 2.78 14.25
CA GLU A 68 11.71 4.17 14.68
C GLU A 68 12.08 4.30 16.16
N LYS A 69 13.03 5.17 16.46
CA LYS A 69 13.24 5.67 17.81
C LYS A 69 12.50 7.00 17.97
N LYS A 70 12.05 7.30 19.19
CA LYS A 70 11.36 8.56 19.51
C LYS A 70 12.20 9.81 19.20
N ARG A 71 13.53 9.68 19.19
CA ARG A 71 14.48 10.76 18.93
C ARG A 71 14.74 11.01 17.45
N ASN A 72 14.25 10.13 16.56
CA ASN A 72 14.53 10.24 15.14
C ASN A 72 13.76 11.42 14.55
N ASN A 73 14.48 12.29 13.86
CA ASN A 73 13.92 13.40 13.11
C ASN A 73 13.76 13.02 11.62
N LEU A 74 12.98 13.81 10.88
CA LEU A 74 12.81 13.63 9.43
C LEU A 74 14.15 13.68 8.68
N LYS A 75 15.07 14.54 9.13
CA LYS A 75 16.43 14.66 8.58
C LYS A 75 17.22 13.36 8.69
N ASP A 76 17.05 12.60 9.77
CA ASP A 76 17.72 11.31 9.96
C ASP A 76 17.22 10.29 8.93
N PHE A 77 15.91 10.26 8.66
CA PHE A 77 15.33 9.40 7.65
C PHE A 77 15.79 9.79 6.24
N LEU A 78 15.94 11.08 5.94
CA LEU A 78 16.47 11.56 4.66
C LEU A 78 17.94 11.13 4.48
N ASN A 79 18.76 11.26 5.51
CA ASN A 79 20.16 10.84 5.50
C ASN A 79 20.32 9.33 5.26
N VAL A 80 19.39 8.51 5.78
CA VAL A 80 19.35 7.05 5.54
C VAL A 80 18.77 6.71 4.16
N ALA A 81 17.78 7.49 3.69
CA ALA A 81 17.10 7.26 2.42
C ALA A 81 18.03 7.44 1.21
N GLY A 82 18.93 8.43 1.24
CA GLY A 82 19.90 8.69 0.18
C GLY A 82 20.69 7.44 -0.26
N PRO A 83 21.51 6.83 0.63
CA PRO A 83 22.30 5.64 0.28
C PRO A 83 21.43 4.40 0.01
N MET A 84 20.23 4.31 0.57
CA MET A 84 19.31 3.19 0.32
C MET A 84 18.52 3.31 -0.98
N GLY A 85 18.61 4.47 -1.65
CA GLY A 85 17.89 4.78 -2.88
C GLY A 85 16.38 4.86 -2.71
N VAL A 86 15.91 5.29 -1.54
CA VAL A 86 14.47 5.44 -1.27
C VAL A 86 13.94 6.69 -1.97
N THR A 87 12.80 6.54 -2.64
CA THR A 87 12.18 7.58 -3.46
C THR A 87 10.90 8.12 -2.84
N HIS A 88 10.20 7.32 -2.03
CA HIS A 88 8.93 7.71 -1.43
C HIS A 88 8.90 7.50 0.08
N PHE A 89 8.35 8.45 0.82
CA PHE A 89 8.04 8.33 2.23
C PHE A 89 6.53 8.31 2.44
N LEU A 90 6.06 7.35 3.24
CA LEU A 90 4.72 7.29 3.78
C LEU A 90 4.82 7.50 5.28
N MET A 91 4.31 8.63 5.73
CA MET A 91 4.44 9.10 7.10
C MET A 91 3.09 9.13 7.78
N LEU A 92 2.89 8.27 8.78
CA LEU A 92 1.71 8.34 9.63
C LEU A 92 1.95 9.31 10.78
N SER A 93 1.00 10.19 11.02
CA SER A 93 1.02 11.11 12.16
C SER A 93 -0.35 11.14 12.81
N LYS A 94 -0.40 11.44 14.11
CA LYS A 94 -1.65 11.67 14.83
C LYS A 94 -1.57 13.03 15.49
N THR A 95 -2.52 13.91 15.18
CA THR A 95 -2.77 15.11 15.97
C THR A 95 -3.86 14.79 17.01
N GLY A 96 -4.14 15.71 17.93
CA GLY A 96 -5.16 15.51 18.98
C GLY A 96 -6.54 15.13 18.42
N SER A 97 -6.89 15.64 17.23
CA SER A 97 -8.21 15.46 16.63
C SER A 97 -8.28 14.29 15.62
N SER A 98 -7.23 14.02 14.84
CA SER A 98 -7.31 13.00 13.77
C SER A 98 -5.95 12.39 13.37
N PRO A 99 -5.95 11.18 12.79
CA PRO A 99 -4.79 10.62 12.11
C PRO A 99 -4.63 11.19 10.70
N TYR A 100 -3.38 11.36 10.28
CA TYR A 100 -2.99 11.86 8.96
C TYR A 100 -1.94 10.95 8.33
N LEU A 101 -2.09 10.71 7.03
CA LEU A 101 -1.11 10.04 6.20
C LEU A 101 -0.47 11.08 5.27
N ARG A 102 0.84 11.26 5.39
CA ARG A 102 1.61 12.11 4.46
C ARG A 102 2.38 11.23 3.50
N VAL A 103 2.18 11.44 2.21
CA VAL A 103 2.93 10.77 1.15
C VAL A 103 3.87 11.81 0.55
N ALA A 104 5.16 11.50 0.48
CA ALA A 104 6.19 12.44 0.09
C ALA A 104 7.17 11.81 -0.89
N ARG A 105 7.65 12.58 -1.86
CA ARG A 105 8.77 12.18 -2.72
C ARG A 105 10.08 12.73 -2.16
N THR A 106 11.10 11.89 -2.04
CA THR A 106 12.43 12.27 -1.56
C THR A 106 13.39 12.47 -2.73
N PRO A 107 14.34 13.44 -2.67
CA PRO A 107 14.64 14.34 -1.55
C PRO A 107 13.90 15.69 -1.58
N GLN A 108 13.39 16.14 -2.73
CA GLN A 108 12.92 17.52 -2.91
C GLN A 108 11.43 17.75 -2.62
N GLY A 109 10.60 16.74 -2.40
CA GLY A 109 9.14 16.88 -2.44
C GLY A 109 8.57 16.51 -3.82
N PRO A 110 7.26 16.58 -4.07
CA PRO A 110 6.20 17.22 -3.27
C PRO A 110 5.70 16.34 -2.12
N THR A 111 4.89 16.92 -1.21
CA THR A 111 4.16 16.17 -0.17
C THR A 111 2.66 16.36 -0.23
N LEU A 112 1.95 15.24 -0.21
CA LEU A 112 0.50 15.16 -0.07
C LEU A 112 0.16 14.82 1.36
N THR A 113 -0.71 15.59 1.99
CA THR A 113 -1.25 15.30 3.32
C THR A 113 -2.71 14.88 3.19
N PHE A 114 -2.97 13.65 3.61
CA PHE A 114 -4.32 13.07 3.69
C PHE A 114 -4.78 12.99 5.14
N LYS A 115 -6.02 13.40 5.42
CA LYS A 115 -6.74 13.02 6.64
C LYS A 115 -7.20 11.57 6.47
N ILE A 116 -7.01 10.75 7.50
CA ILE A 116 -7.68 9.46 7.58
C ILE A 116 -8.99 9.68 8.32
N GLN A 117 -10.13 9.51 7.64
CA GLN A 117 -11.45 9.60 8.28
C GLN A 117 -11.77 8.28 8.98
N GLU A 118 -11.74 7.19 8.24
CA GLU A 118 -12.00 5.84 8.73
C GLU A 118 -10.85 4.92 8.35
N TYR A 119 -10.53 3.97 9.24
CA TYR A 119 -9.57 2.92 8.94
C TYR A 119 -9.98 1.60 9.58
N SER A 120 -9.60 0.50 8.95
CA SER A 120 -9.73 -0.85 9.51
C SER A 120 -8.41 -1.60 9.33
N LEU A 121 -8.02 -2.35 10.37
CA LEU A 121 -6.78 -3.11 10.36
C LEU A 121 -6.91 -4.37 9.51
N ALA A 122 -5.79 -4.88 9.00
CA ALA A 122 -5.81 -6.12 8.23
C ALA A 122 -6.28 -7.32 9.08
N VAL A 123 -6.04 -7.29 10.39
CA VAL A 123 -6.50 -8.32 11.34
C VAL A 123 -8.03 -8.34 11.42
N ASP A 124 -8.66 -7.18 11.52
CA ASP A 124 -10.12 -7.08 11.65
C ASP A 124 -10.81 -7.52 10.36
N ILE A 125 -10.23 -7.15 9.21
CA ILE A 125 -10.72 -7.58 7.90
C ILE A 125 -10.59 -9.10 7.75
N ALA A 126 -9.47 -9.68 8.17
CA ALA A 126 -9.27 -11.13 8.14
C ALA A 126 -10.30 -11.85 9.03
N ASN A 127 -10.61 -11.29 10.20
CA ASN A 127 -11.61 -11.86 11.13
C ASN A 127 -13.04 -11.72 10.61
N SER A 128 -13.36 -10.65 9.87
CA SER A 128 -14.69 -10.49 9.26
C SER A 128 -14.96 -11.47 8.11
N GLN A 129 -13.91 -12.07 7.54
CA GLN A 129 -14.04 -13.01 6.43
C GLN A 129 -14.26 -14.44 6.94
N LEU A 130 -15.15 -15.17 6.27
CA LEU A 130 -15.41 -16.58 6.60
C LEU A 130 -14.16 -17.47 6.38
N ARG A 131 -13.33 -17.13 5.39
CA ARG A 131 -12.12 -17.89 5.01
C ARG A 131 -10.98 -16.95 4.61
N PRO A 132 -10.32 -16.30 5.58
CA PRO A 132 -9.17 -15.47 5.31
C PRO A 132 -8.02 -16.34 4.80
N ARG A 133 -7.44 -16.00 3.66
CA ARG A 133 -6.28 -16.72 3.14
C ARG A 133 -5.29 -15.74 2.54
N VAL A 134 -4.21 -15.54 3.29
CA VAL A 134 -3.09 -14.65 2.94
C VAL A 134 -1.80 -15.49 2.86
N PRO A 135 -1.52 -16.14 1.72
CA PRO A 135 -0.25 -16.80 1.49
C PRO A 135 0.92 -15.82 1.66
N LYS A 136 1.99 -16.25 2.35
CA LYS A 136 3.19 -15.42 2.56
C LYS A 136 3.90 -15.06 1.25
N ASP A 137 3.75 -15.91 0.22
CA ASP A 137 4.35 -15.69 -1.10
C ASP A 137 3.77 -14.48 -1.85
N LEU A 138 2.55 -14.05 -1.51
CA LEU A 138 1.91 -12.88 -2.13
C LEU A 138 2.77 -11.62 -2.02
N PHE A 139 3.50 -11.48 -0.90
CA PHE A 139 4.28 -10.29 -0.59
C PHE A 139 5.66 -10.23 -1.27
N LYS A 140 6.04 -11.27 -2.01
CA LYS A 140 7.29 -11.28 -2.78
C LYS A 140 7.21 -10.38 -4.02
N ASN A 141 6.03 -10.27 -4.62
CA ASN A 141 5.80 -9.48 -5.83
C ASN A 141 5.19 -8.13 -5.47
N SER A 142 5.49 -7.07 -6.22
CA SER A 142 4.86 -5.75 -6.02
C SER A 142 3.36 -5.79 -6.34
N PRO A 143 2.53 -4.97 -5.66
CA PRO A 143 1.12 -4.85 -6.00
C PRO A 143 0.92 -4.02 -7.27
N LEU A 144 -0.16 -4.31 -8.00
CA LEU A 144 -0.67 -3.49 -9.09
C LEU A 144 -1.48 -2.33 -8.53
N ILE A 145 -1.42 -1.16 -9.15
CA ILE A 145 -2.25 -0.03 -8.78
C ILE A 145 -3.40 0.15 -9.78
N VAL A 146 -4.62 0.33 -9.26
CA VAL A 146 -5.80 0.69 -10.05
C VAL A 146 -6.33 2.01 -9.51
N LEU A 147 -6.38 3.02 -10.37
CA LEU A 147 -6.86 4.35 -10.05
C LEU A 147 -8.22 4.55 -10.73
N SER A 148 -9.28 4.64 -9.94
CA SER A 148 -10.66 4.89 -10.40
C SER A 148 -11.11 6.29 -10.00
N GLY A 149 -11.75 7.01 -10.92
CA GLY A 149 -12.32 8.33 -10.65
C GLY A 149 -11.34 9.52 -10.73
N PHE A 150 -10.05 9.30 -10.97
CA PHE A 150 -9.02 10.36 -10.99
C PHE A 150 -8.83 11.08 -12.34
N GLY A 151 -9.35 10.54 -13.45
CA GLY A 151 -8.97 10.96 -14.81
C GLY A 151 -9.51 12.31 -15.31
N THR A 152 -10.43 12.95 -14.58
CA THR A 152 -11.10 14.20 -15.00
C THR A 152 -11.00 15.32 -13.97
N GLY A 153 -10.05 15.19 -13.03
CA GLY A 153 -9.92 16.10 -11.90
C GLY A 153 -9.05 17.33 -12.14
N GLU A 154 -9.21 18.29 -11.23
CA GLU A 154 -8.35 19.46 -11.02
C GLU A 154 -6.85 19.09 -10.94
N GLN A 155 -5.97 20.08 -11.12
CA GLN A 155 -4.51 19.87 -11.18
C GLN A 155 -3.96 19.10 -9.95
N HIS A 156 -4.56 19.30 -8.78
CA HIS A 156 -4.20 18.62 -7.54
C HIS A 156 -4.49 17.09 -7.58
N LEU A 157 -5.53 16.64 -8.29
CA LEU A 157 -5.85 15.22 -8.48
C LEU A 157 -4.92 14.56 -9.49
N LYS A 158 -4.53 15.28 -10.55
CA LYS A 158 -3.52 14.81 -11.50
C LYS A 158 -2.18 14.58 -10.80
N LEU A 159 -1.73 15.52 -9.96
CA LEU A 159 -0.51 15.37 -9.17
C LEU A 159 -0.60 14.18 -8.21
N THR A 160 -1.74 14.00 -7.55
CA THR A 160 -2.00 12.84 -6.69
C THR A 160 -1.89 11.52 -7.46
N THR A 161 -2.48 11.46 -8.66
CA THR A 161 -2.42 10.29 -9.56
C THR A 161 -0.98 9.96 -9.94
N ILE A 162 -0.22 10.96 -10.39
CA ILE A 162 1.20 10.80 -10.77
C ILE A 162 2.03 10.33 -9.57
N MET A 163 1.78 10.85 -8.37
CA MET A 163 2.48 10.42 -7.17
C MET A 163 2.21 8.95 -6.87
N PHE A 164 0.94 8.53 -6.86
CA PHE A 164 0.57 7.14 -6.58
C PHE A 164 1.02 6.16 -7.67
N GLN A 165 1.03 6.57 -8.94
CA GLN A 165 1.60 5.78 -10.03
C GLN A 165 3.10 5.54 -9.83
N ASN A 166 3.85 6.57 -9.45
CA ASN A 166 5.31 6.48 -9.28
C ASN A 166 5.76 5.78 -8.00
N ILE A 167 4.87 5.54 -7.04
CA ILE A 167 5.17 4.78 -5.82
C ILE A 167 5.44 3.31 -6.14
N PHE A 168 4.80 2.77 -7.18
CA PHE A 168 4.97 1.39 -7.63
C PHE A 168 5.80 1.35 -8.92
N PRO A 169 6.53 0.25 -9.18
CA PRO A 169 7.29 0.12 -10.43
C PRO A 169 6.35 0.18 -11.62
N ALA A 170 6.79 0.83 -12.71
CA ALA A 170 6.05 0.89 -13.95
C ALA A 170 5.89 -0.53 -14.54
N ILE A 171 4.74 -0.79 -15.16
CA ILE A 171 4.33 -2.13 -15.59
C ILE A 171 4.08 -2.09 -17.08
N ASP A 172 4.92 -2.82 -17.82
CA ASP A 172 4.76 -3.00 -19.25
C ASP A 172 3.91 -4.24 -19.55
N ILE A 173 2.76 -4.01 -20.19
CA ILE A 173 1.76 -5.05 -20.48
C ILE A 173 2.35 -6.23 -21.26
N LYS A 174 3.38 -6.00 -22.08
CA LYS A 174 3.98 -7.01 -22.96
C LYS A 174 5.01 -7.90 -22.28
N THR A 175 5.68 -7.42 -21.24
CA THR A 175 6.84 -8.11 -20.64
C THR A 175 6.54 -8.71 -19.27
N VAL A 176 5.42 -8.31 -18.66
CA VAL A 176 5.08 -8.67 -17.29
C VAL A 176 4.52 -10.09 -17.18
N LYS A 177 5.04 -10.83 -16.21
CA LYS A 177 4.59 -12.19 -15.91
C LYS A 177 3.30 -12.15 -15.10
N LEU A 178 2.20 -12.70 -15.65
CA LEU A 178 0.90 -12.78 -14.94
C LEU A 178 0.99 -13.51 -13.59
N SER A 179 1.94 -14.45 -13.44
CA SER A 179 2.18 -15.14 -12.17
C SER A 179 2.68 -14.23 -11.04
N SER A 180 3.33 -13.11 -11.37
CA SER A 180 3.74 -12.11 -10.38
C SER A 180 2.61 -11.17 -9.95
N CYS A 181 1.60 -11.00 -10.80
CA CYS A 181 0.44 -10.13 -10.56
C CYS A 181 -0.56 -10.80 -9.60
N GLN A 182 -0.28 -10.75 -8.31
CA GLN A 182 -1.10 -11.42 -7.28
C GLN A 182 -1.84 -10.45 -6.35
N ARG A 183 -1.47 -9.17 -6.34
CA ARG A 183 -1.98 -8.15 -5.42
C ARG A 183 -2.39 -6.89 -6.19
N ILE A 184 -3.48 -6.26 -5.76
CA ILE A 184 -4.01 -5.02 -6.30
C ILE A 184 -4.26 -4.03 -5.15
N VAL A 185 -3.78 -2.81 -5.30
CA VAL A 185 -4.19 -1.65 -4.54
C VAL A 185 -5.17 -0.85 -5.40
N LEU A 186 -6.40 -0.74 -4.92
CA LEU A 186 -7.45 0.05 -5.53
C LEU A 186 -7.56 1.38 -4.78
N LEU A 187 -7.47 2.46 -5.53
CA LEU A 187 -7.82 3.80 -5.08
C LEU A 187 -9.05 4.25 -5.88
N ASN A 188 -10.14 4.50 -5.19
CA ASN A 188 -11.36 5.01 -5.81
C ASN A 188 -11.65 6.41 -5.29
N TYR A 189 -11.66 7.40 -6.17
CA TYR A 189 -12.01 8.77 -5.85
C TYR A 189 -13.48 9.03 -6.15
N ASN A 190 -14.24 9.45 -5.14
CA ASN A 190 -15.60 9.94 -5.32
C ASN A 190 -15.59 11.47 -5.39
N LYS A 191 -16.09 12.03 -6.49
CA LYS A 191 -16.13 13.47 -6.75
C LYS A 191 -17.08 14.23 -5.82
N GLU A 192 -18.17 13.60 -5.39
CA GLU A 192 -19.19 14.24 -4.56
C GLU A 192 -18.72 14.41 -3.13
N THR A 193 -18.14 13.35 -2.55
CA THR A 193 -17.69 13.35 -1.16
C THR A 193 -16.25 13.84 -1.00
N LYS A 194 -15.49 13.96 -2.11
CA LYS A 194 -14.05 14.25 -2.15
C LYS A 194 -13.20 13.24 -1.35
N LEU A 195 -13.72 12.02 -1.17
CA LEU A 195 -13.04 10.95 -0.45
C LEU A 195 -12.36 9.98 -1.42
N ILE A 196 -11.23 9.48 -0.99
CA ILE A 196 -10.45 8.45 -1.65
C ILE A 196 -10.57 7.17 -0.82
N ASP A 197 -11.23 6.18 -1.38
CA ASP A 197 -11.27 4.85 -0.80
C ASP A 197 -9.98 4.10 -1.14
N PHE A 198 -9.25 3.70 -0.12
CA PHE A 198 -8.05 2.89 -0.20
C PHE A 198 -8.39 1.43 0.15
N ARG A 199 -8.24 0.52 -0.81
CA ARG A 199 -8.51 -0.92 -0.62
C ARG A 199 -7.40 -1.79 -1.20
N HIS A 200 -7.10 -2.90 -0.53
CA HIS A 200 -6.06 -3.83 -0.95
C HIS A 200 -6.59 -5.26 -1.09
N TYR A 201 -6.53 -5.77 -2.32
CA TYR A 201 -7.06 -7.06 -2.73
C TYR A 201 -5.96 -8.01 -3.18
N SER A 202 -6.14 -9.30 -2.88
CA SER A 202 -5.48 -10.43 -3.52
C SER A 202 -6.27 -10.82 -4.75
N ILE A 203 -5.58 -11.04 -5.87
CA ILE A 203 -6.17 -11.67 -7.04
C ILE A 203 -6.16 -13.18 -6.84
N ARG A 204 -7.29 -13.82 -7.14
CA ARG A 204 -7.40 -15.26 -7.33
C ARG A 204 -7.97 -15.56 -8.69
N LEU A 205 -7.34 -16.51 -9.36
CA LEU A 205 -7.83 -17.06 -10.61
C LEU A 205 -8.56 -18.36 -10.33
N GLN A 206 -9.80 -18.43 -10.83
CA GLN A 206 -10.68 -19.57 -10.73
C GLN A 206 -10.96 -20.08 -12.14
N PRO A 207 -10.59 -21.32 -12.51
CA PRO A 207 -10.87 -21.85 -13.85
C PRO A 207 -12.38 -22.03 -14.03
N VAL A 208 -12.93 -21.53 -15.14
CA VAL A 208 -14.34 -21.66 -15.50
C VAL A 208 -14.56 -23.01 -16.21
N GLY A 209 -15.71 -23.65 -15.99
CA GLY A 209 -16.04 -24.93 -16.63
C GLY A 209 -15.51 -26.19 -15.92
N VAL A 210 -15.00 -26.06 -14.69
CA VAL A 210 -14.54 -27.20 -13.87
C VAL A 210 -15.33 -27.25 -12.56
N SER A 211 -15.87 -28.43 -12.22
CA SER A 211 -16.62 -28.62 -10.97
C SER A 211 -15.76 -28.33 -9.73
N ARG A 212 -16.39 -27.84 -8.66
CA ARG A 212 -15.69 -27.51 -7.39
C ARG A 212 -14.91 -28.70 -6.81
N ARG A 213 -15.37 -29.93 -7.05
CA ARG A 213 -14.74 -31.17 -6.57
C ARG A 213 -13.43 -31.44 -7.30
N ILE A 214 -13.44 -31.37 -8.63
CA ILE A 214 -12.22 -31.49 -9.45
C ILE A 214 -11.23 -30.39 -9.07
N ARG A 215 -11.72 -29.17 -8.85
CA ARG A 215 -10.86 -28.07 -8.40
C ARG A 215 -10.19 -28.35 -7.05
N LYS A 216 -10.94 -28.83 -6.05
CA LYS A 216 -10.38 -29.21 -4.74
C LYS A 216 -9.39 -30.39 -4.85
N PHE A 217 -9.68 -31.36 -5.71
CA PHE A 217 -8.80 -32.49 -5.96
C PHE A 217 -7.47 -32.04 -6.57
N VAL A 218 -7.50 -31.22 -7.62
CA VAL A 218 -6.29 -30.76 -8.32
C VAL A 218 -5.50 -29.74 -7.49
N GLN A 219 -6.17 -28.86 -6.73
CA GLN A 219 -5.49 -27.81 -5.96
C GLN A 219 -5.02 -28.25 -4.57
N ASN A 220 -5.82 -29.04 -3.85
CA ASN A 220 -5.56 -29.40 -2.46
C ASN A 220 -5.13 -30.87 -2.29
N HIS A 221 -5.05 -31.66 -3.38
CA HIS A 221 -4.80 -33.10 -3.34
C HIS A 221 -5.74 -33.86 -2.39
N GLN A 222 -6.90 -33.29 -2.10
CA GLN A 222 -7.92 -33.92 -1.27
C GLN A 222 -8.70 -34.89 -2.16
N VAL A 223 -8.54 -36.18 -1.87
CA VAL A 223 -9.32 -37.23 -2.53
C VAL A 223 -10.77 -37.08 -2.08
N PRO A 224 -11.72 -36.78 -3.00
CA PRO A 224 -13.13 -36.75 -2.67
C PRO A 224 -13.63 -38.14 -2.29
N ASP A 225 -14.68 -38.22 -1.50
CA ASP A 225 -15.30 -39.51 -1.17
C ASP A 225 -15.93 -40.12 -2.43
N LEU A 226 -15.38 -41.24 -2.89
CA LEU A 226 -15.80 -41.95 -4.10
C LEU A 226 -16.83 -43.05 -3.80
N ARG A 227 -17.16 -43.28 -2.52
CA ARG A 227 -17.97 -44.42 -2.10
C ARG A 227 -19.40 -44.42 -2.68
N SER A 228 -19.92 -43.25 -3.06
CA SER A 228 -21.27 -43.10 -3.63
C SER A 228 -21.30 -43.01 -5.15
N LEU A 229 -20.16 -43.15 -5.84
CA LEU A 229 -20.03 -42.94 -7.28
C LEU A 229 -19.67 -44.27 -7.94
N GLN A 230 -20.45 -44.68 -8.94
CA GLN A 230 -20.20 -45.94 -9.66
C GLN A 230 -19.23 -45.72 -10.83
N ASP A 231 -19.20 -44.52 -11.41
CA ASP A 231 -18.33 -44.19 -12.54
C ASP A 231 -17.65 -42.81 -12.39
N VAL A 232 -16.54 -42.61 -13.10
CA VAL A 232 -15.82 -41.34 -13.22
C VAL A 232 -16.69 -40.28 -13.90
N SER A 233 -17.53 -40.71 -14.84
CA SER A 233 -18.51 -39.85 -15.51
C SER A 233 -19.46 -39.21 -14.49
N ASP A 234 -19.99 -39.98 -13.52
CA ASP A 234 -20.83 -39.48 -12.43
C ASP A 234 -20.14 -38.41 -11.58
N PHE A 235 -18.82 -38.50 -11.40
CA PHE A 235 -18.08 -37.49 -10.64
C PHE A 235 -18.02 -36.14 -11.35
N VAL A 236 -18.02 -36.15 -12.69
CA VAL A 236 -17.93 -34.96 -13.55
C VAL A 236 -19.33 -34.40 -13.84
N THR A 237 -20.32 -35.26 -14.11
CA THR A 237 -21.66 -34.87 -14.59
C THR A 237 -22.68 -34.66 -13.48
N LYS A 238 -22.51 -35.24 -12.28
CA LYS A 238 -23.49 -35.12 -11.18
C LYS A 238 -23.39 -33.75 -10.50
N ALA A 239 -23.90 -32.73 -11.19
CA ALA A 239 -23.99 -31.32 -10.79
C ALA A 239 -25.06 -31.04 -9.70
N GLY A 240 -25.37 -32.01 -8.83
CA GLY A 240 -26.56 -31.94 -7.96
C GLY A 240 -26.30 -31.98 -6.45
N TYR A 241 -25.07 -32.21 -5.98
CA TYR A 241 -24.82 -32.54 -4.57
C TYR A 241 -23.86 -31.58 -3.85
N GLY A 242 -23.98 -30.28 -4.12
CA GLY A 242 -23.20 -29.29 -3.37
C GLY A 242 -23.36 -27.85 -3.84
N SER A 243 -24.48 -27.22 -3.44
CA SER A 243 -24.69 -25.77 -3.37
C SER A 243 -23.85 -24.96 -4.38
N GLU A 244 -24.17 -25.10 -5.66
CA GLU A 244 -23.53 -24.37 -6.77
C GLU A 244 -24.05 -22.92 -6.89
N SER A 245 -24.51 -22.32 -5.78
CA SER A 245 -25.19 -21.02 -5.76
C SER A 245 -24.27 -19.80 -5.92
N GLU A 246 -23.07 -19.97 -6.45
CA GLU A 246 -22.34 -18.84 -7.04
C GLU A 246 -22.26 -19.12 -8.53
N GLY A 247 -23.26 -18.67 -9.29
CA GLY A 247 -23.10 -18.52 -10.72
C GLY A 247 -21.89 -17.61 -10.92
N ASP A 248 -20.81 -18.14 -11.53
CA ASP A 248 -19.68 -17.31 -11.93
C ASP A 248 -20.27 -16.33 -12.98
N GLU A 249 -20.51 -15.07 -12.59
CA GLU A 249 -20.98 -14.01 -13.48
C GLU A 249 -20.05 -13.92 -14.69
N GLU A 250 -20.59 -14.04 -15.91
CA GLU A 250 -19.81 -14.02 -17.16
C GLU A 250 -18.94 -12.76 -17.28
N ALA A 251 -19.34 -11.66 -16.65
CA ALA A 251 -18.61 -10.39 -16.60
C ALA A 251 -17.23 -10.48 -15.91
N ALA A 252 -17.01 -11.47 -15.04
CA ALA A 252 -15.75 -11.67 -14.32
C ALA A 252 -14.80 -12.66 -15.02
N THR A 253 -15.13 -13.11 -16.24
CA THR A 253 -14.35 -14.13 -16.96
C THR A 253 -13.34 -13.51 -17.93
N VAL A 254 -12.09 -13.96 -17.86
CA VAL A 254 -10.98 -13.49 -18.69
C VAL A 254 -10.29 -14.68 -19.36
N SER A 255 -9.96 -14.55 -20.65
CA SER A 255 -9.11 -15.50 -21.36
C SER A 255 -7.65 -15.30 -20.98
N LEU A 256 -7.01 -16.33 -20.44
CA LEU A 256 -5.61 -16.24 -20.03
C LEU A 256 -4.67 -16.30 -21.23
N ALA A 257 -3.77 -15.33 -21.36
CA ALA A 257 -2.75 -15.31 -22.40
C ALA A 257 -1.57 -16.25 -22.11
N SER A 258 -1.35 -16.62 -20.84
CA SER A 258 -0.27 -17.52 -20.42
C SER A 258 -0.70 -18.40 -19.25
N ASP A 259 0.03 -19.50 -19.04
CA ASP A 259 -0.23 -20.43 -17.94
C ASP A 259 0.01 -19.75 -16.58
N VAL A 260 -0.99 -19.78 -15.71
CA VAL A 260 -0.89 -19.26 -14.33
C VAL A 260 -1.14 -20.39 -13.34
N GLY A 261 -0.04 -21.05 -12.94
CA GLY A 261 -0.06 -22.17 -12.01
C GLY A 261 -0.44 -23.49 -12.69
N ARG A 262 -0.80 -24.51 -11.89
CA ARG A 262 -1.08 -25.87 -12.41
C ARG A 262 -2.47 -26.03 -13.04
N VAL A 263 -3.42 -25.20 -12.64
CA VAL A 263 -4.84 -25.39 -12.97
C VAL A 263 -5.30 -24.41 -14.06
N ASN A 264 -4.72 -23.21 -14.11
CA ASN A 264 -5.13 -22.21 -15.09
C ASN A 264 -4.15 -22.25 -16.26
N LYS A 265 -4.57 -22.87 -17.36
CA LYS A 265 -3.79 -22.97 -18.59
C LYS A 265 -4.06 -21.79 -19.53
N ALA A 266 -3.11 -21.49 -20.40
CA ALA A 266 -3.24 -20.53 -21.48
C ALA A 266 -4.46 -20.89 -22.35
N SER A 267 -5.13 -19.86 -22.88
CA SER A 267 -6.36 -19.94 -23.67
C SER A 267 -7.60 -20.47 -22.95
N THR A 268 -7.53 -20.80 -21.65
CA THR A 268 -8.71 -21.16 -20.86
C THR A 268 -9.38 -19.92 -20.26
N LYS A 269 -10.72 -19.93 -20.19
CA LYS A 269 -11.48 -18.89 -19.49
C LYS A 269 -11.30 -19.09 -17.98
N SER A 270 -10.81 -18.06 -17.30
CA SER A 270 -10.67 -18.03 -15.84
C SER A 270 -11.44 -16.83 -15.28
N ALA A 271 -12.23 -17.08 -14.24
CA ALA A 271 -12.89 -16.06 -13.46
C ALA A 271 -11.89 -15.42 -12.49
N VAL A 272 -11.89 -14.10 -12.41
CA VAL A 272 -11.06 -13.34 -11.48
C VAL A 272 -11.86 -13.09 -10.20
N LYS A 273 -11.45 -13.70 -9.09
CA LYS A 273 -12.01 -13.44 -7.75
C LYS A 273 -11.05 -12.57 -6.95
N LEU A 274 -11.57 -11.51 -6.36
CA LEU A 274 -10.82 -10.64 -5.46
C LEU A 274 -11.08 -11.06 -4.01
N GLN A 275 -10.03 -11.28 -3.24
CA GLN A 275 -10.12 -11.47 -1.80
C GLN A 275 -9.43 -10.32 -1.10
N GLU A 276 -10.09 -9.70 -0.14
CA GLU A 276 -9.49 -8.58 0.56
C GLU A 276 -8.44 -8.99 1.58
N ILE A 277 -7.31 -8.28 1.58
CA ILE A 277 -6.20 -8.48 2.54
C ILE A 277 -6.21 -7.36 3.59
N GLY A 278 -6.53 -6.13 3.18
CA GLY A 278 -6.42 -4.93 4.00
C GLY A 278 -5.04 -4.24 3.93
N PRO A 279 -4.88 -3.03 4.51
CA PRO A 279 -5.88 -2.28 5.30
C PRO A 279 -6.94 -1.59 4.43
N ARG A 280 -8.09 -1.25 5.05
CA ARG A 280 -9.11 -0.36 4.48
C ARG A 280 -8.92 1.02 5.07
N MET A 281 -8.94 2.06 4.24
CA MET A 281 -8.91 3.44 4.73
C MET A 281 -9.76 4.33 3.82
N THR A 282 -10.41 5.32 4.41
CA THR A 282 -11.00 6.46 3.69
C THR A 282 -10.10 7.67 3.92
N LEU A 283 -9.57 8.20 2.83
CA LEU A 283 -8.61 9.29 2.83
C LEU A 283 -9.25 10.54 2.25
N GLN A 284 -9.02 11.69 2.89
CA GLN A 284 -9.40 12.99 2.36
C GLN A 284 -8.14 13.79 2.10
N LEU A 285 -7.97 14.31 0.89
CA LEU A 285 -6.85 15.19 0.57
C LEU A 285 -7.06 16.53 1.29
N ILE A 286 -6.08 16.94 2.11
CA ILE A 286 -6.15 18.23 2.81
C ILE A 286 -5.24 19.24 2.17
N LYS A 287 -3.97 18.88 1.96
CA LYS A 287 -2.99 19.84 1.45
C LYS A 287 -1.93 19.20 0.59
N ILE A 288 -1.42 20.00 -0.33
CA ILE A 288 -0.27 19.70 -1.19
C ILE A 288 0.78 20.76 -0.95
N GLU A 289 2.01 20.34 -0.61
CA GLU A 289 3.14 21.24 -0.41
C GLU A 289 4.25 20.95 -1.42
N ASP A 290 4.85 22.00 -1.97
CA ASP A 290 6.03 21.95 -2.83
C ASP A 290 7.30 21.84 -1.97
N GLY A 291 7.64 20.62 -1.57
CA GLY A 291 8.78 20.37 -0.68
C GLY A 291 8.62 19.08 0.12
N LEU A 292 9.60 18.77 0.97
CA LEU A 292 9.56 17.63 1.89
C LEU A 292 9.04 18.07 3.29
N CYS A 293 7.71 18.17 3.43
CA CYS A 293 7.03 18.64 4.65
C CYS A 293 7.40 20.08 5.09
N SER A 294 8.00 20.83 4.18
CA SER A 294 8.36 22.24 4.32
C SER A 294 8.42 22.81 2.91
N GLY A 295 7.51 23.70 2.56
CA GLY A 295 7.30 24.13 1.18
C GLY A 295 6.08 25.03 1.04
N THR A 296 5.93 25.65 -0.12
CA THR A 296 4.75 26.45 -0.46
C THR A 296 3.53 25.54 -0.61
N VAL A 297 2.38 25.98 -0.12
CA VAL A 297 1.13 25.21 -0.22
C VAL A 297 0.52 25.44 -1.59
N ILE A 298 0.51 24.42 -2.43
CA ILE A 298 -0.09 24.46 -3.78
C ILE A 298 -1.62 24.33 -3.68
N PHE A 299 -2.09 23.56 -2.69
CA PHE A 299 -3.51 23.30 -2.50
C PHE A 299 -3.81 23.11 -1.02
N SER A 300 -4.93 23.69 -0.56
CA SER A 300 -5.50 23.49 0.77
C SER A 300 -7.02 23.36 0.65
N GLU A 301 -7.58 22.26 1.15
CA GLU A 301 -9.03 22.01 1.16
C GLU A 301 -9.76 22.96 2.14
N TYR A 302 -9.08 23.44 3.19
CA TYR A 302 -9.68 24.30 4.23
C TYR A 302 -9.41 25.80 4.02
N GLY A 303 -8.91 26.19 2.84
CA GLY A 303 -8.40 27.54 2.59
C GLY A 303 -7.00 27.73 3.19
N ASN A 304 -6.33 28.82 2.81
CA ASN A 304 -5.03 29.16 3.37
C ASN A 304 -5.27 29.65 4.81
N SER A 305 -4.75 28.94 5.81
CA SER A 305 -4.93 29.31 7.23
C SER A 305 -4.18 30.58 7.64
N GLU A 306 -3.59 31.30 6.68
CA GLU A 306 -3.01 32.63 6.88
C GLU A 306 -4.13 33.69 7.00
N GLU A 307 -5.19 33.62 6.19
CA GLU A 307 -6.33 34.57 6.27
C GLU A 307 -7.19 34.35 7.53
N LYS A 308 -7.29 33.12 8.03
CA LYS A 308 -8.08 32.80 9.24
C LYS A 308 -7.43 33.21 10.56
N LYS A 309 -6.16 33.60 10.55
CA LYS A 309 -5.52 34.19 11.73
C LYS A 309 -5.74 35.69 11.81
N GLU A 310 -5.72 36.38 10.66
CA GLU A 310 -6.00 37.81 10.58
C GLU A 310 -7.46 38.11 10.98
N GLU A 311 -8.44 37.32 10.53
CA GLU A 311 -9.85 37.48 10.97
C GLU A 311 -10.08 37.22 12.47
N SER A 312 -9.20 36.44 13.13
CA SER A 312 -9.30 36.20 14.58
C SER A 312 -8.57 37.23 15.44
N GLU A 313 -7.64 37.99 14.85
CA GLU A 313 -6.96 39.10 15.52
C GLU A 313 -7.76 40.41 15.34
N GLU A 314 -8.31 40.69 14.15
CA GLU A 314 -9.19 41.85 13.91
C GLU A 314 -10.52 41.78 14.69
N GLY A 315 -11.05 40.58 14.94
CA GLY A 315 -12.24 40.39 15.79
C GLY A 315 -11.98 40.49 17.29
N SER A 316 -10.71 40.58 17.72
CA SER A 316 -10.33 40.70 19.14
C SER A 316 -9.92 42.11 19.55
N GLU A 317 -9.62 42.99 18.59
CA GLU A 317 -9.34 44.41 18.84
C GLU A 317 -10.62 45.26 18.86
N GLY A 318 -11.74 44.78 18.28
CA GLY A 318 -13.03 45.49 18.25
C GLY A 318 -13.91 45.36 19.50
N ASP A 319 -13.61 44.46 20.43
CA ASP A 319 -14.42 44.20 21.64
C ASP A 319 -13.78 44.77 22.92
N ALA A 320 -12.69 45.55 22.81
CA ALA A 320 -11.97 46.13 23.93
C ALA A 320 -12.18 47.64 24.15
N GLU A 321 -12.95 48.33 23.29
CA GLU A 321 -13.19 49.79 23.41
C GLU A 321 -14.59 50.19 23.90
N GLU A 322 -15.57 49.28 24.09
CA GLU A 322 -16.90 49.63 24.64
C GLU A 322 -17.07 49.27 26.14
N GLY A 323 -16.01 49.46 26.94
CA GLY A 323 -15.96 49.00 28.34
C GLY A 323 -15.59 50.03 29.41
N SER A 324 -15.57 51.33 29.11
CA SER A 324 -15.25 52.33 30.14
C SER A 324 -15.90 53.69 29.89
N GLU A 325 -17.18 53.84 30.19
CA GLU A 325 -17.79 55.15 30.51
C GLU A 325 -19.19 54.92 31.10
N HIS A 326 -19.26 54.77 32.43
CA HIS A 326 -20.31 55.34 33.30
C HIS A 326 -20.25 54.72 34.69
N GLU A 327 -19.62 55.43 35.63
CA GLU A 327 -20.01 55.45 37.05
C GLU A 327 -19.30 56.66 37.68
N ASP A 328 -19.96 57.82 37.66
CA ASP A 328 -19.75 58.90 38.63
C ASP A 328 -21.04 59.71 38.76
N GLU A 329 -21.33 60.04 40.02
CA GLU A 329 -22.45 60.77 40.64
C GLU A 329 -23.74 60.02 41.02
#